data_AF-A0A523YVU1-F1
#
_entry.id   AF-A0A523YVU1-F1
#
_cell.length_a   1.000
_cell.length_b   1.000
_cell.length_c   1.000
_cell.angle_alpha   90.00
_cell.angle_beta   90.00
_cell.angle_gamma   90.00
#
_symmetry.space_group_name_H-M   'P 1'
#
loop_
_entity.id
_entity.type
_entity.pdbx_description
1 polymer ?
#
loop_
_entity_poly.entity_id
_entity_poly.type
_entity_poly.pdbx_seq_one_letter_code
_entity_poly.pdbx_strand_id
1 'polypeptide(L)'
;MKKKILLGMLLVGVSAGRAEAANFAVITSPPTLLNILILIFAVACLAAAVKVLALVRGGQLSKSWQLFAAGFAVLALCEMAVLGSSFEIIVLPSFVVPASLVLMSGLFLFGIIETKRVLS
;
A
#
# COMPACT_ATOMS: atom_id res chain seq x y z
N MET A 1 -35.23 15.46 35.85
CA MET A 1 -34.77 14.25 35.11
C MET A 1 -34.33 14.55 33.67
N LYS A 2 -35.02 15.41 32.91
CA LYS A 2 -34.65 15.77 31.51
C LYS A 2 -33.22 16.34 31.33
N LYS A 3 -32.71 17.10 32.32
CA LYS A 3 -31.34 17.67 32.29
C LYS A 3 -30.22 16.61 32.37
N LYS A 4 -30.45 15.46 33.00
CA LYS A 4 -29.45 14.38 33.11
C LYS A 4 -29.32 13.58 31.80
N ILE A 5 -30.42 13.47 31.04
CA ILE A 5 -30.46 12.78 29.74
C ILE A 5 -29.75 13.62 28.67
N LEU A 6 -29.98 14.94 28.64
CA LEU A 6 -29.27 15.86 27.76
C LEU A 6 -27.75 15.88 28.00
N LEU A 7 -27.31 15.79 29.26
CA LEU A 7 -25.89 15.74 29.60
C LEU A 7 -25.23 14.44 29.15
N GLY A 8 -25.93 13.30 29.28
CA GLY A 8 -25.45 12.01 28.77
C GLY A 8 -25.35 11.97 27.23
N MET A 9 -26.30 12.58 26.53
CA MET A 9 -26.30 12.66 25.06
C MET A 9 -25.18 13.58 24.53
N LEU A 10 -24.89 14.67 25.24
CA LEU A 10 -23.74 15.56 24.96
C LEU A 10 -22.39 14.86 25.20
N LEU A 11 -22.26 14.07 26.26
CA LEU A 11 -21.03 13.32 26.56
C LEU A 11 -20.73 12.24 25.51
N VAL A 12 -21.76 11.55 24.99
CA VAL A 12 -21.61 10.55 23.91
C VAL A 12 -21.27 11.23 22.56
N GLY A 13 -21.86 12.39 22.27
CA GLY A 13 -21.54 13.17 21.06
C GLY A 13 -20.08 13.66 21.02
N VAL A 14 -19.53 14.07 22.17
CA VAL A 14 -18.13 14.52 22.28
C VAL A 14 -17.13 13.37 22.11
N SER A 15 -17.46 12.16 22.54
CA SER A 15 -16.62 10.98 22.27
C SER A 15 -16.60 10.57 20.79
N ALA A 16 -17.72 10.68 20.08
CA ALA A 16 -17.80 10.35 18.67
C ALA A 16 -17.01 11.34 17.79
N GLY A 17 -17.11 12.64 18.07
CA GLY A 17 -16.35 13.67 17.34
C GLY A 17 -14.83 13.60 17.55
N ARG A 18 -14.37 13.11 18.72
CA ARG A 18 -12.94 12.88 18.97
C ARG A 18 -12.40 11.65 18.23
N ALA A 19 -13.21 10.61 18.06
CA ALA A 19 -12.83 9.42 17.30
C ALA A 19 -12.65 9.75 15.81
N GLU A 20 -13.52 10.56 15.20
CA GLU A 20 -13.33 11.05 13.83
C GLU A 20 -12.07 11.92 13.72
N ALA A 21 -11.92 12.94 14.58
CA ALA A 21 -10.77 13.85 14.53
C ALA A 21 -9.42 13.13 14.76
N ALA A 22 -9.39 12.10 15.61
CA ALA A 22 -8.21 11.26 15.82
C ALA A 22 -7.87 10.41 14.58
N ASN A 23 -8.87 9.84 13.90
CA ASN A 23 -8.65 9.10 12.66
C ASN A 23 -8.16 10.02 11.52
N PHE A 24 -8.71 11.23 11.40
CA PHE A 24 -8.22 12.22 10.44
C PHE A 24 -6.80 12.69 10.76
N ALA A 25 -6.44 12.84 12.04
CA ALA A 25 -5.07 13.18 12.45
C ALA A 25 -4.07 12.05 12.14
N VAL A 26 -4.47 10.78 12.28
CA VAL A 26 -3.64 9.63 11.90
C VAL A 26 -3.43 9.60 10.39
N ILE A 27 -4.46 9.82 9.57
CA ILE A 27 -4.35 9.83 8.09
C ILE A 27 -3.44 10.96 7.61
N THR A 28 -3.59 12.16 8.20
CA THR A 28 -2.80 13.36 7.82
C THR A 28 -1.41 13.41 8.44
N SER A 29 -1.04 12.42 9.25
CA SER A 29 0.29 12.36 9.80
C SER A 29 1.35 12.14 8.70
N PRO A 30 2.54 12.73 8.83
CA PRO A 30 3.55 12.72 7.76
C PRO A 30 3.93 11.34 7.20
N PRO A 31 4.09 10.26 8.00
CA PRO A 31 4.46 8.95 7.43
C PRO A 31 3.29 8.28 6.68
N THR A 32 2.05 8.43 7.14
CA THR A 32 0.89 7.74 6.55
C THR A 32 0.47 8.33 5.22
N LEU A 33 0.50 9.65 5.06
CA LEU A 33 0.14 10.30 3.81
C LEU A 33 1.07 9.91 2.67
N LEU A 34 2.38 9.81 2.96
CA LEU A 34 3.37 9.33 1.99
C LEU A 34 3.08 7.88 1.58
N ASN A 35 2.80 6.99 2.53
CA ASN A 35 2.47 5.59 2.26
C ASN A 35 1.20 5.45 1.39
N ILE A 36 0.19 6.29 1.61
CA ILE A 36 -1.01 6.35 0.76
C ILE A 36 -0.64 6.75 -0.68
N LEU A 37 0.20 7.78 -0.86
CA LEU A 37 0.65 8.18 -2.19
C LEU A 37 1.44 7.07 -2.88
N ILE A 38 2.38 6.43 -2.17
CA ILE A 38 3.17 5.31 -2.69
C ILE A 38 2.25 4.16 -3.10
N LEU A 39 1.22 3.83 -2.30
CA LEU A 39 0.24 2.82 -2.64
C LEU A 39 -0.52 3.16 -3.94
N ILE A 40 -0.97 4.41 -4.10
CA ILE A 40 -1.65 4.86 -5.32
C ILE A 40 -0.74 4.70 -6.53
N PHE A 41 0.51 5.14 -6.43
CA PHE A 41 1.48 4.98 -7.53
C PHE A 41 1.80 3.51 -7.80
N ALA A 42 1.96 2.68 -6.77
CA ALA A 42 2.22 1.26 -6.92
C ALA A 42 1.09 0.56 -7.69
N VAL A 43 -0.17 0.86 -7.35
CA VAL A 43 -1.34 0.32 -8.06
C VAL A 43 -1.43 0.84 -9.49
N ALA A 44 -1.15 2.12 -9.73
CA ALA A 44 -1.12 2.69 -11.08
C ALA A 44 -0.04 2.02 -11.95
N CYS A 45 1.17 1.84 -11.40
CA CYS A 45 2.27 1.14 -12.07
C CYS A 45 1.96 -0.34 -12.31
N LEU A 46 1.31 -1.02 -11.35
CA LEU A 46 0.85 -2.39 -11.53
C LEU A 46 -0.15 -2.50 -12.68
N ALA A 47 -1.15 -1.62 -12.71
CA ALA A 47 -2.14 -1.57 -13.79
C ALA A 47 -1.48 -1.32 -15.15
N ALA A 48 -0.50 -0.41 -15.22
CA ALA A 48 0.28 -0.18 -16.42
C ALA A 48 1.10 -1.41 -16.83
N ALA A 49 1.79 -2.06 -15.88
CA ALA A 49 2.57 -3.27 -16.12
C ALA A 49 1.70 -4.42 -16.64
N VAL A 50 0.48 -4.60 -16.11
CA VAL A 50 -0.49 -5.60 -16.59
C VAL A 50 -0.97 -5.28 -18.00
N LYS A 51 -1.22 -4.00 -18.32
CA LYS A 51 -1.57 -3.59 -19.70
C LYS A 51 -0.43 -3.88 -20.67
N VAL A 52 0.81 -3.56 -20.32
CA VAL A 52 1.98 -3.87 -21.16
C VAL A 52 2.15 -5.38 -21.29
N LEU A 53 1.98 -6.13 -20.21
CA LEU A 53 2.01 -7.59 -20.25
C LEU A 53 1.00 -8.14 -21.27
N ALA A 54 -0.23 -7.61 -21.29
CA ALA A 54 -1.26 -8.03 -22.23
C ALA A 54 -0.86 -7.77 -23.70
N LEU A 55 -0.13 -6.69 -23.97
CA LEU A 55 0.39 -6.35 -25.31
C LEU A 55 1.58 -7.23 -25.72
N VAL A 56 2.41 -7.64 -24.77
CA VAL A 56 3.67 -8.37 -25.01
C VAL A 56 3.51 -9.87 -24.74
N ARG A 57 2.27 -10.34 -24.50
CA ARG A 57 1.94 -11.73 -24.18
C ARG A 57 2.47 -12.69 -25.26
N GLY A 58 3.25 -13.68 -24.83
CA GLY A 58 3.86 -14.68 -25.72
C GLY A 58 5.22 -14.30 -26.30
N GLY A 59 5.68 -13.06 -26.14
CA GLY A 59 7.04 -12.65 -26.52
C GLY A 59 8.09 -12.91 -25.45
N GLN A 60 9.37 -12.86 -25.82
CA GLN A 60 10.48 -13.04 -24.87
C GLN A 60 10.49 -11.97 -23.76
N LEU A 61 9.95 -10.77 -24.04
CA LEU A 61 9.78 -9.70 -23.06
C LEU A 61 8.67 -9.97 -22.03
N SER A 62 7.74 -10.88 -22.28
CA SER A 62 6.61 -11.17 -21.37
C SER A 62 7.10 -11.52 -19.96
N LYS A 63 8.19 -12.30 -19.84
CA LYS A 63 8.72 -12.74 -18.55
C LYS A 63 9.28 -11.58 -17.72
N SER A 64 9.96 -10.62 -18.35
CA SER A 64 10.47 -9.43 -17.66
C SER A 64 9.34 -8.56 -17.10
N TRP A 65 8.26 -8.37 -17.87
CA TRP A 65 7.08 -7.62 -17.44
C TRP A 65 6.27 -8.34 -16.35
N GLN A 66 6.29 -9.68 -16.30
CA GLN A 66 5.73 -10.44 -15.16
C GLN A 66 6.49 -10.14 -13.87
N LEU A 67 7.82 -10.04 -13.93
CA LEU A 67 8.65 -9.72 -12.76
C LEU A 67 8.40 -8.28 -12.28
N PHE A 68 8.27 -7.32 -13.19
CA PHE A 68 7.88 -5.95 -12.82
C PHE A 68 6.48 -5.89 -12.22
N ALA A 69 5.50 -6.57 -12.81
CA ALA A 69 4.15 -6.64 -12.25
C ALA A 69 4.16 -7.28 -10.85
N ALA A 70 4.91 -8.36 -10.64
CA ALA A 70 5.07 -8.98 -9.32
C ALA A 70 5.73 -8.01 -8.32
N GLY A 71 6.75 -7.26 -8.72
CA GLY A 71 7.40 -6.26 -7.87
C GLY A 71 6.44 -5.15 -7.43
N PHE A 72 5.66 -4.58 -8.37
CA PHE A 72 4.64 -3.58 -8.01
C PHE A 72 3.51 -4.15 -7.15
N ALA A 73 3.12 -5.41 -7.36
CA ALA A 73 2.15 -6.08 -6.50
C ALA A 73 2.67 -6.25 -5.07
N VAL A 74 3.94 -6.64 -4.90
CA VAL A 74 4.59 -6.74 -3.58
C VAL A 74 4.67 -5.38 -2.90
N LEU A 75 5.03 -4.33 -3.65
CA LEU A 75 5.04 -2.95 -3.12
C LEU A 75 3.65 -2.54 -2.64
N ALA A 76 2.60 -2.77 -3.44
CA ALA A 76 1.23 -2.45 -3.05
C ALA A 76 0.78 -3.23 -1.80
N LEU A 77 1.08 -4.52 -1.71
CA LEU A 77 0.80 -5.33 -0.53
C LEU A 77 1.56 -4.81 0.71
N CYS A 78 2.82 -4.40 0.54
CA CYS A 78 3.64 -3.84 1.60
C CYS A 78 3.04 -2.54 2.16
N GLU A 79 2.67 -1.59 1.29
CA GLU A 79 2.04 -0.34 1.72
C GLU A 79 0.68 -0.57 2.36
N MET A 80 -0.13 -1.52 1.86
CA MET A 80 -1.39 -1.90 2.53
C MET A 80 -1.14 -2.45 3.93
N ALA A 81 -0.10 -3.27 4.12
CA ALA A 81 0.27 -3.81 5.43
C ALA A 81 0.76 -2.71 6.38
N VAL A 82 1.58 -1.77 5.90
CA VAL A 82 2.06 -0.63 6.67
C VAL A 82 0.90 0.28 7.10
N LEU A 83 -0.03 0.57 6.20
CA LEU A 83 -1.23 1.34 6.52
C LEU A 83 -2.12 0.59 7.50
N GLY A 84 -2.36 -0.71 7.29
CA GLY A 84 -3.12 -1.55 8.21
C GLY A 84 -2.52 -1.59 9.62
N SER A 85 -1.19 -1.60 9.73
CA SER A 85 -0.50 -1.50 11.03
C SER A 85 -0.61 -0.10 11.64
N SER A 86 -0.61 0.96 10.82
CA SER A 86 -0.75 2.34 11.28
C SER A 86 -2.15 2.65 11.82
N PHE A 87 -3.18 1.94 11.33
CA PHE A 87 -4.54 1.98 11.85
C PHE A 87 -4.82 0.95 12.96
N GLU A 88 -3.78 0.27 13.46
CA GLU A 88 -3.89 -0.79 14.48
C GLU A 88 -4.82 -1.98 14.06
N ILE A 89 -5.10 -2.13 12.76
CA ILE A 89 -5.94 -3.22 12.21
C ILE A 89 -5.14 -4.52 12.15
N ILE A 90 -3.83 -4.42 11.89
CA ILE A 90 -2.94 -5.58 11.67
C ILE A 90 -1.69 -5.42 12.53
N VAL A 91 -1.31 -6.47 13.26
CA VAL A 91 -0.02 -6.52 13.97
C VAL A 91 0.97 -7.31 13.12
N LEU A 92 1.99 -6.63 12.62
CA LEU A 92 3.06 -7.24 11.82
C LEU A 92 4.37 -7.29 12.61
N PRO A 93 5.13 -8.39 12.53
CA PRO A 93 6.51 -8.42 12.99
C PRO A 93 7.38 -7.39 12.27
N SER A 94 8.33 -6.79 12.99
CA SER A 94 9.19 -5.70 12.47
C SER A 94 10.02 -6.05 11.24
N PHE A 95 10.23 -7.34 10.95
CA PHE A 95 11.00 -7.80 9.80
C PHE A 95 10.17 -7.91 8.51
N VAL A 96 8.84 -7.93 8.57
CA VAL A 96 8.00 -8.23 7.40
C VAL A 96 8.08 -7.13 6.33
N VAL A 97 8.03 -5.86 6.76
CA VAL A 97 8.12 -4.71 5.85
C VAL A 97 9.49 -4.65 5.16
N PRO A 98 10.64 -4.67 5.88
CA PRO A 98 11.95 -4.74 5.24
C PRO A 98 12.13 -5.94 4.31
N ALA A 99 11.70 -7.13 4.72
CA ALA A 99 11.80 -8.34 3.89
C ALA A 99 11.00 -8.20 2.58
N SER A 100 9.80 -7.62 2.64
CA SER A 100 8.97 -7.38 1.47
C SER A 100 9.61 -6.37 0.50
N LEU A 101 10.24 -5.32 1.03
CA LEU A 101 10.95 -4.33 0.21
C LEU A 101 12.21 -4.91 -0.45
N VAL A 102 12.94 -5.79 0.24
CA VAL A 102 14.07 -6.53 -0.34
C VAL A 102 13.59 -7.45 -1.47
N LEU A 103 12.48 -8.16 -1.24
CA LEU A 103 11.88 -9.02 -2.26
C LEU A 103 11.43 -8.21 -3.49
N MET A 104 10.77 -7.07 -3.28
CA MET A 104 10.38 -6.14 -4.34
C MET A 104 11.61 -5.67 -5.16
N SER A 105 12.67 -5.27 -4.46
CA SER A 105 13.92 -4.81 -5.09
C SER A 105 14.56 -5.91 -5.92
N GLY A 106 14.58 -7.15 -5.40
CA GLY A 106 15.03 -8.32 -6.14
C GLY A 106 14.23 -8.56 -7.41
N LEU A 107 12.90 -8.52 -7.34
CA LEU A 107 12.03 -8.70 -8.51
C LEU A 107 12.29 -7.65 -9.59
N PHE A 108 12.49 -6.39 -9.21
CA PHE A 108 12.83 -5.33 -10.17
C PHE A 108 14.21 -5.52 -10.79
N LEU A 109 15.22 -5.88 -10.01
CA LEU A 109 16.57 -6.16 -10.54
C LEU A 109 16.54 -7.34 -11.52
N PHE A 110 15.86 -8.42 -11.18
CA PHE A 110 15.68 -9.55 -12.09
C PHE A 110 14.89 -9.17 -13.34
N GLY A 111 13.85 -8.34 -13.22
CA GLY A 111 13.11 -7.79 -14.34
C GLY A 111 13.99 -6.98 -15.30
N ILE A 112 14.91 -6.16 -14.77
CA ILE A 112 15.88 -5.40 -15.57
C ILE A 112 16.87 -6.33 -16.27
N ILE A 113 17.42 -7.32 -15.56
CA ILE A 113 18.38 -8.28 -16.13
C ILE A 113 17.75 -9.06 -17.29
N GLU A 114 16.51 -9.55 -17.12
CA GLU A 114 15.81 -10.27 -18.18
C GLU A 114 15.46 -9.34 -19.35
N THR A 115 15.05 -8.09 -19.09
CA THR A 115 14.85 -7.10 -20.16
C THR A 115 16.13 -6.88 -20.96
N LYS A 116 17.27 -6.70 -20.29
CA LYS A 116 18.57 -6.52 -20.93
C LYS A 116 18.98 -7.75 -21.75
N ARG A 117 18.73 -8.96 -21.23
CA ARG A 117 19.02 -10.22 -21.93
C ARG A 117 18.23 -10.38 -23.22
N VAL A 118 16.99 -9.87 -23.27
CA VAL A 118 16.12 -10.00 -24.45
C VAL A 118 16.41 -8.90 -25.50
N LEU A 119 16.90 -7.73 -25.07
CA LEU A 119 17.21 -6.60 -25.95
C LEU A 119 18.65 -6.57 -26.49
N SER A 120 19.53 -7.43 -25.97
CA SER A 120 20.92 -7.57 -26.42
C SER A 120 21.10 -8.78 -27.32
#